data_AF-A0A7S4IYM6-F1
#
_entry.id   AF-A0A7S4IYM6-F1
#
_cell.length_a   1.000
_cell.length_b   1.000
_cell.length_c   1.000
_cell.angle_alpha   90.00
_cell.angle_beta   90.00
_cell.angle_gamma   90.00
#
_symmetry.space_group_name_H-M   'P 1'
#
loop_
_entity.id
_entity.type
_entity.pdbx_description
1 polymer ?
#
loop_
_entity_poly.entity_id
_entity_poly.type
_entity_poly.pdbx_seq_one_letter_code
_entity_poly.pdbx_strand_id
1 'polypeptide(L)'
;DNCHHCSICQRCVRNFDHHCGVFGRCIAGEGYRGNMGYFKVIISMGGAGIVTAMSFSIFSAAAHVSSGENAFLAVLAVSMTTCSCCCCAYVMCQVSTTAPN
;
A
#
# COMPACT_ATOMS: atom_id res chain seq x y z
N ASP A 1 24.62 3.58 -15.57
CA ASP A 1 23.84 2.38 -15.20
C ASP A 1 24.57 1.58 -14.14
N ASN A 2 24.03 1.56 -12.91
CA ASN A 2 24.49 0.65 -11.84
C ASN A 2 23.71 -0.66 -11.94
N CYS A 3 24.41 -1.73 -12.33
CA CYS A 3 23.86 -3.08 -12.40
C CYS A 3 24.50 -3.93 -11.29
N HIS A 4 23.68 -4.56 -10.45
CA HIS A 4 24.14 -5.38 -9.33
C HIS A 4 23.69 -6.83 -9.54
N HIS A 5 24.60 -7.78 -9.27
CA HIS A 5 24.26 -9.19 -9.24
C HIS A 5 23.65 -9.56 -7.89
N CYS A 6 22.39 -9.99 -7.88
CA CYS A 6 21.76 -10.52 -6.67
C CYS A 6 22.00 -12.04 -6.60
N SER A 7 22.80 -12.48 -5.63
CA SER A 7 23.10 -13.92 -5.42
C SER A 7 21.89 -14.72 -4.91
N ILE A 8 20.88 -14.08 -4.33
CA ILE A 8 19.67 -14.79 -3.89
C ILE A 8 18.77 -15.10 -5.09
N CYS A 9 18.57 -14.12 -5.98
CA CYS A 9 17.77 -14.28 -7.19
C CYS A 9 18.56 -14.82 -8.40
N GLN A 10 19.89 -14.96 -8.27
CA GLN A 10 20.81 -15.44 -9.31
C GLN A 10 20.68 -14.69 -10.66
N ARG A 11 20.52 -13.36 -10.60
CA ARG A 11 20.40 -12.50 -11.79
C ARG A 11 20.94 -11.10 -11.55
N CYS A 12 21.31 -10.42 -12.63
CA CYS A 12 21.73 -9.03 -12.60
C CYS A 12 20.51 -8.09 -12.67
N VAL A 13 20.49 -7.07 -11.82
CA VAL A 13 19.38 -6.14 -11.66
C VAL A 13 19.90 -4.72 -11.81
N ARG A 14 19.26 -3.93 -12.68
CA ARG A 14 19.59 -2.51 -12.87
C ARG A 14 18.88 -1.66 -11.82
N ASN A 15 19.52 -0.58 -11.38
CA ASN A 15 18.97 0.32 -10.36
C ASN A 15 18.51 -0.46 -9.11
N PHE A 16 19.36 -1.39 -8.68
CA PHE A 16 19.11 -2.26 -7.55
C PHE A 16 19.10 -1.46 -6.25
N ASP A 17 18.05 -1.63 -5.44
CA ASP A 17 17.98 -1.11 -4.09
C ASP A 17 18.36 -2.22 -3.09
N HIS A 18 17.54 -3.27 -3.02
CA HIS A 18 17.83 -4.43 -2.17
C HIS A 18 17.06 -5.69 -2.61
N HIS A 19 17.44 -6.85 -2.08
CA HIS A 19 16.60 -8.04 -2.11
C HIS A 19 15.69 -8.02 -0.89
N CYS A 20 14.38 -7.91 -1.09
CA CYS A 20 13.43 -7.96 0.00
C CYS A 20 13.03 -9.41 0.27
N GLY A 21 13.39 -9.94 1.44
CA GLY A 21 13.00 -11.28 1.87
C GLY A 21 11.49 -11.43 2.07
N VAL A 22 10.78 -10.35 2.44
CA VAL A 22 9.32 -10.36 2.61
C VAL A 22 8.60 -10.60 1.29
N PHE A 23 9.04 -9.92 0.23
CA PHE A 23 8.48 -10.07 -1.11
C PHE A 23 9.15 -11.18 -1.93
N GLY A 24 10.22 -11.80 -1.42
CA GLY A 24 11.00 -12.83 -2.12
C GLY A 24 11.61 -12.34 -3.44
N ARG A 25 11.86 -11.04 -3.60
CA ARG A 25 12.29 -10.44 -4.87
C ARG A 25 13.21 -9.24 -4.69
N CYS A 26 13.89 -8.85 -5.77
CA CYS A 26 14.66 -7.61 -5.79
C CYS A 26 13.73 -6.40 -5.96
N ILE A 27 13.88 -5.41 -5.11
CA ILE A 27 13.31 -4.08 -5.28
C ILE A 27 14.30 -3.26 -6.08
N ALA A 28 13.85 -2.74 -7.22
CA ALA A 28 14.71 -2.08 -8.17
C ALA A 28 13.93 -1.13 -9.08
N GLY A 29 14.67 -0.15 -9.62
CA GLY A 29 14.15 0.86 -10.52
C GLY A 29 14.15 2.27 -9.94
N GLU A 30 13.91 3.25 -10.80
CA GLU A 30 13.96 4.67 -10.46
C GLU A 30 12.65 5.35 -10.87
N GLY A 31 12.05 6.11 -9.95
CA GLY A 31 10.70 6.66 -10.13
C GLY A 31 9.66 5.56 -10.33
N TYR A 32 8.99 5.57 -11.49
CA TYR A 32 7.99 4.57 -11.92
C TYR A 32 8.56 3.50 -12.84
N ARG A 33 9.89 3.42 -13.02
CA ARG A 33 10.54 2.34 -13.77
C ARG A 33 10.79 1.15 -12.84
N GLY A 34 10.68 -0.07 -13.36
CA GLY A 34 10.84 -1.29 -12.55
C GLY A 34 9.69 -1.46 -11.55
N ASN A 35 9.99 -1.96 -10.35
CA ASN A 35 8.98 -2.22 -9.32
C ASN A 35 9.00 -1.23 -8.14
N MET A 36 9.97 -0.30 -8.11
CA MET A 36 10.15 0.68 -7.03
C MET A 36 8.91 1.58 -6.82
N GLY A 37 8.23 1.98 -7.90
CA GLY A 37 7.00 2.79 -7.79
C GLY A 37 5.89 2.06 -7.04
N TYR A 38 5.65 0.79 -7.37
CA TYR A 38 4.63 -0.02 -6.71
C TYR A 38 4.99 -0.30 -5.24
N PHE A 39 6.26 -0.54 -4.94
CA PHE A 39 6.75 -0.70 -3.57
C PHE A 39 6.46 0.54 -2.71
N LYS A 40 6.72 1.74 -3.23
CA LYS A 40 6.40 3.00 -2.53
C LYS A 40 4.90 3.17 -2.29
N VAL A 41 4.07 2.79 -3.26
CA VAL A 41 2.61 2.84 -3.09
C VAL A 41 2.11 1.87 -2.02
N ILE A 42 2.64 0.65 -1.97
CA ILE A 42 2.28 -0.30 -0.90
C ILE A 42 2.58 0.28 0.49
N ILE A 43 3.75 0.90 0.66
CA ILE A 43 4.13 1.51 1.93
C ILE A 43 3.18 2.66 2.28
N SER A 44 2.85 3.54 1.32
CA SER A 44 1.94 4.66 1.57
C SER A 44 0.52 4.19 1.90
N MET A 45 0.06 3.07 1.31
CA MET A 45 -1.22 2.46 1.65
C MET A 45 -1.26 1.91 3.09
N GLY A 46 -0.14 1.43 3.62
CA GLY A 46 -0.04 1.08 5.04
C GLY A 46 -0.35 2.27 5.95
N GLY A 47 0.22 3.44 5.65
CA GLY A 47 -0.07 4.68 6.38
C GLY A 47 -1.52 5.14 6.21
N ALA A 48 -2.05 5.11 4.98
CA ALA A 48 -3.44 5.44 4.70
C ALA A 48 -4.42 4.52 5.46
N GLY A 49 -4.11 3.22 5.57
CA GLY A 49 -4.88 2.26 6.36
C GLY A 49 -4.96 2.63 7.84
N ILE A 50 -3.83 3.01 8.44
CA ILE A 50 -3.78 3.47 9.85
C ILE A 50 -4.65 4.72 10.03
N VAL A 51 -4.50 5.72 9.16
CA VAL A 51 -5.30 6.96 9.23
C VAL A 51 -6.79 6.65 9.13
N THR A 52 -7.17 5.73 8.25
CA THR A 52 -8.56 5.31 8.06
C THR A 52 -9.11 4.63 9.32
N ALA A 53 -8.34 3.72 9.92
CA ALA A 53 -8.73 3.03 11.16
C ALA A 53 -8.90 4.00 12.35
N MET A 54 -7.99 4.97 12.48
CA MET A 54 -8.09 6.01 13.50
C MET A 54 -9.32 6.90 13.28
N SER A 55 -9.57 7.32 12.03
CA SER A 55 -10.74 8.12 11.67
C SER A 55 -12.04 7.40 11.99
N PHE A 56 -12.13 6.10 11.68
CA PHE A 56 -13.29 5.27 12.04
C PHE A 56 -13.51 5.22 13.55
N SER A 57 -12.44 4.98 14.32
CA SER A 57 -12.53 4.85 15.79
C SER A 57 -12.98 6.16 16.44
N ILE A 58 -12.43 7.30 16.01
CA ILE A 58 -12.82 8.64 16.47
C ILE A 58 -14.27 8.93 16.08
N PHE A 59 -14.65 8.61 14.84
CA PHE A 59 -16.00 8.86 14.36
C PHE A 59 -17.03 8.00 15.09
N SER A 60 -16.76 6.72 15.33
CA SER A 60 -17.64 5.85 16.11
C SER A 60 -17.86 6.40 17.52
N ALA A 61 -16.80 6.89 18.17
CA ALA A 61 -16.91 7.54 19.47
C ALA A 61 -17.76 8.83 19.40
N ALA A 62 -17.60 9.64 18.35
CA ALA A 62 -18.40 10.84 18.11
C ALA A 62 -19.87 10.54 17.71
N ALA A 63 -20.11 9.43 17.04
CA ALA A 63 -21.44 8.97 16.65
C ALA A 63 -22.28 8.54 17.88
N HIS A 64 -21.64 8.00 18.93
CA HIS A 64 -22.34 7.70 20.18
C HIS A 64 -22.86 8.93 20.92
N VAL A 65 -22.33 10.13 20.64
CA VAL A 65 -22.74 11.40 21.27
C VAL A 65 -23.63 12.28 20.37
N SER A 66 -23.72 11.99 19.07
CA SER A 66 -24.50 12.79 18.11
C SER A 66 -25.83 12.15 17.72
N SER A 67 -26.86 12.98 17.50
CA SER A 67 -28.20 12.56 17.03
C SER A 67 -28.12 11.71 15.75
N GLY A 68 -28.90 10.64 15.67
CA GLY A 68 -28.64 9.47 14.80
C GLY A 68 -28.58 9.67 13.28
N GLU A 69 -28.96 10.82 12.72
CA GLU A 69 -28.97 11.03 11.26
C GLU A 69 -27.57 11.29 10.68
N ASN A 70 -26.78 12.13 11.35
CA ASN A 70 -25.40 12.45 10.99
C ASN A 70 -24.42 11.32 11.34
N ALA A 71 -24.77 10.45 12.29
CA ALA A 71 -24.02 9.24 12.59
C ALA A 71 -24.06 8.22 11.45
N PHE A 72 -25.23 7.99 10.84
CA PHE A 72 -25.41 6.97 9.81
C PHE A 72 -24.66 7.29 8.51
N LEU A 73 -24.78 8.53 8.01
CA LEU A 73 -24.12 8.97 6.78
C LEU A 73 -22.59 8.86 6.86
N ALA A 74 -22.01 9.15 8.01
CA ALA A 74 -20.57 9.11 8.17
C ALA A 74 -20.03 7.70 8.47
N VAL A 75 -20.80 6.79 9.10
CA VAL A 75 -20.46 5.35 9.13
C VAL A 75 -20.42 4.76 7.70
N LEU A 76 -21.38 5.11 6.85
CA LEU A 76 -21.39 4.72 5.44
C LEU A 76 -20.19 5.32 4.69
N ALA A 77 -19.87 6.60 4.90
CA ALA A 77 -18.72 7.22 4.26
C ALA A 77 -17.40 6.52 4.64
N VAL A 78 -17.16 6.27 5.93
CA VAL A 78 -15.92 5.64 6.40
C VAL A 78 -15.80 4.19 5.95
N SER A 79 -16.89 3.41 5.98
CA SER A 79 -16.87 2.02 5.48
C SER A 79 -16.58 1.95 3.97
N MET A 80 -17.12 2.88 3.20
CA MET A 80 -16.90 2.97 1.76
C MET A 80 -15.48 3.43 1.40
N THR A 81 -14.91 4.37 2.16
CA THR A 81 -13.49 4.76 2.03
C THR A 81 -12.56 3.59 2.37
N THR A 82 -12.85 2.85 3.43
CA THR A 82 -12.05 1.69 3.85
C THR A 82 -12.07 0.59 2.77
N CYS A 83 -13.25 0.28 2.23
CA CYS A 83 -13.42 -0.69 1.16
C CYS A 83 -12.60 -0.32 -0.09
N SER A 84 -12.67 0.96 -0.50
CA SER A 84 -11.89 1.47 -1.63
C SER A 84 -10.38 1.37 -1.41
N CYS A 85 -9.89 1.72 -0.21
CA CYS A 85 -8.48 1.58 0.16
C CYS A 85 -8.01 0.12 0.14
N CYS A 86 -8.81 -0.82 0.65
CA CYS A 86 -8.49 -2.26 0.63
C CYS A 86 -8.41 -2.81 -0.79
N CYS A 87 -9.37 -2.45 -1.66
CA CYS A 87 -9.35 -2.85 -3.07
C CYS A 87 -8.13 -2.29 -3.80
N CYS A 88 -7.77 -1.03 -3.55
CA CYS A 88 -6.61 -0.40 -4.15
C CYS A 88 -5.30 -1.05 -3.69
N ALA A 89 -5.16 -1.33 -2.38
CA ALA A 89 -4.00 -2.03 -1.83
C ALA A 89 -3.87 -3.46 -2.39
N TYR A 90 -4.98 -4.19 -2.54
CA TYR A 90 -4.98 -5.52 -3.14
C TYR A 90 -4.52 -5.49 -4.60
N VAL A 91 -5.09 -4.60 -5.42
CA VAL A 91 -4.67 -4.43 -6.83
C VAL A 91 -3.21 -4.06 -6.93
N MET A 92 -2.72 -3.12 -6.10
CA MET A 92 -1.31 -2.71 -6.12
C MET A 92 -0.37 -3.81 -5.62
N CYS A 93 -0.80 -4.65 -4.69
CA CYS A 93 -0.06 -5.85 -4.29
C CYS A 93 0.09 -6.83 -5.46
N GLN A 94 -0.99 -7.11 -6.18
CA GLN A 94 -0.97 -7.97 -7.37
C GLN A 94 -0.09 -7.38 -8.50
N VAL A 95 -0.13 -6.06 -8.68
CA VAL A 95 0.73 -5.39 -9.68
C VAL A 95 2.20 -5.42 -9.23
N SER A 96 2.47 -5.24 -7.93
CA SER A 96 3.83 -5.31 -7.38
C SER A 96 4.45 -6.70 -7.50
N THR A 97 3.66 -7.77 -7.40
CA THR A 97 4.14 -9.15 -7.57
C THR A 97 4.34 -9.53 -9.04
N THR A 98 3.65 -8.87 -9.97
CA THR A 98 3.76 -9.14 -11.41
C THR A 98 4.71 -8.20 -12.17
N ALA A 99 5.05 -7.04 -11.60
CA ALA A 99 5.96 -6.09 -12.23
C ALA A 99 7.36 -6.68 -12.45
N PRO A 100 7.97 -6.57 -13.65
CA PRO A 100 9.33 -6.99 -13.87
C PRO A 100 10.31 -6.08 -13.11
N ASN A 101 11.42 -6.68 -12.66
CA ASN A 101 12.53 -6.03 -11.97
C ASN A 101 13.79 -6.01 -12.82
#